data_AF-A0AB39BTT6-F1
#
_entry.id   AF-A0AB39BTT6-F1
#
_cell.length_a   1.000
_cell.length_b   1.000
_cell.length_c   1.000
_cell.angle_alpha   90.00
_cell.angle_beta   90.00
_cell.angle_gamma   90.00
#
_symmetry.space_group_name_H-M   'P 1'
#
loop_
_entity.id
_entity.type
_entity.pdbx_description
1 polymer ?
#
loop_
_entity_poly.entity_id
_entity_poly.type
_entity_poly.pdbx_seq_one_letter_code
_entity_poly.pdbx_strand_id
1 'polypeptide(L)'
;MSEQQRIKDQAEPLREHMSRMEKKQSQQEEGVLPSRKKVHRNRSKKKKKGVTVSFPLVRLLLMAFLLIVLLLVFSPYWLNL
;
A
#
# COMPACT_ATOMS: atom_id res chain seq x y z
N MET A 1 0.63 3.95 -47.24
CA MET A 1 0.44 4.68 -45.97
C MET A 1 1.74 4.56 -45.20
N SER A 2 2.59 5.57 -45.35
CA SER A 2 3.99 5.58 -44.95
C SER A 2 4.18 5.43 -43.44
N GLU A 3 5.22 4.68 -43.11
CA GLU A 3 6.10 4.64 -41.92
C GLU A 3 6.19 5.92 -41.05
N GLN A 4 5.08 6.53 -40.66
CA GLN A 4 5.02 7.48 -39.55
C GLN A 4 4.72 6.66 -38.31
N GLN A 5 5.75 5.94 -37.86
CA GLN A 5 5.80 5.31 -36.56
C GLN A 5 5.22 6.29 -35.55
N ARG A 6 4.14 5.87 -34.91
CA ARG A 6 3.47 6.56 -33.81
C ARG A 6 4.51 6.97 -32.79
N ILE A 7 5.02 8.20 -32.87
CA ILE A 7 5.76 8.82 -31.78
C ILE A 7 4.72 8.99 -30.69
N LYS A 8 4.57 7.97 -29.83
CA LYS A 8 3.73 8.04 -28.64
C LYS A 8 4.30 9.18 -27.82
N ASP A 9 3.60 10.31 -27.82
CA ASP A 9 3.94 11.43 -26.99
C ASP A 9 4.00 10.93 -25.54
N GLN A 10 5.20 10.93 -24.96
CA GLN A 10 5.43 10.48 -23.60
C GLN A 10 4.63 11.32 -22.59
N ALA A 11 4.25 12.54 -22.98
CA ALA A 11 3.43 13.44 -22.18
C ALA A 11 1.92 13.30 -22.43
N GLU A 12 1.47 12.52 -23.41
CA GLU A 12 0.03 12.28 -23.66
C GLU A 12 -0.72 11.83 -22.38
N PRO A 13 -0.22 10.85 -21.60
CA PRO A 13 -0.89 10.42 -20.37
C PRO A 13 -0.92 11.52 -19.30
N LEU A 14 0.09 12.41 -19.29
CA LEU A 14 0.17 13.52 -18.35
C LEU A 14 -0.86 14.61 -18.69
N ARG A 15 -1.00 14.95 -19.98
CA ARG A 15 -2.02 15.89 -20.46
C ARG A 15 -3.43 15.37 -20.18
N GLU A 16 -3.66 14.07 -20.39
CA GLU A 16 -4.94 13.45 -20.06
C GLU A 16 -5.24 13.51 -18.55
N HIS A 17 -4.24 13.26 -17.71
CA HIS A 17 -4.40 13.35 -16.26
C HIS A 17 -4.64 14.80 -15.78
N MET A 18 -3.94 15.78 -16.35
CA MET A 18 -4.12 17.21 -16.06
C MET A 18 -5.53 17.68 -16.43
N SER A 19 -6.00 17.37 -17.64
CA SER A 19 -7.35 17.75 -18.09
C SER A 19 -8.46 17.13 -17.24
N ARG A 20 -8.28 15.88 -16.78
CA ARG A 20 -9.21 15.22 -15.83
C ARG A 20 -9.21 15.88 -14.44
N MET A 21 -8.07 16.42 -13.98
CA MET A 21 -8.00 17.15 -12.72
C MET A 21 -8.62 18.55 -12.85
N GLU A 22 -8.34 19.27 -13.93
CA GLU A 22 -8.95 20.58 -14.21
C GLU A 22 -10.47 20.49 -14.25
N LYS A 23 -11.05 19.50 -14.94
CA LYS A 23 -12.50 19.26 -14.97
C LYS A 23 -13.13 18.97 -13.59
N LYS A 24 -12.38 18.33 -12.70
CA LYS A 24 -12.84 18.08 -11.31
C LYS A 24 -12.73 19.33 -10.44
N GLN A 25 -11.75 20.17 -10.73
CA GLN A 25 -11.48 21.40 -9.99
C GLN A 25 -12.43 22.53 -10.41
N SER A 26 -12.83 22.60 -11.68
CA SER A 26 -13.85 23.54 -12.17
C SER A 26 -15.25 23.30 -11.58
N GLN A 27 -15.52 22.10 -11.04
CA GLN A 27 -16.74 21.83 -10.28
C GLN A 27 -16.67 22.30 -8.82
N GLN A 28 -15.51 22.75 -8.35
CA GLN A 28 -15.23 23.05 -6.95
C GLN A 28 -14.70 24.48 -6.84
N GLU A 29 -15.62 25.45 -6.72
CA GLU A 29 -15.39 26.89 -6.50
C GLU A 29 -14.30 27.54 -7.37
N GLU A 30 -14.73 28.27 -8.40
CA GLU A 30 -13.85 29.10 -9.23
C GLU A 30 -12.95 29.99 -8.36
N GLY A 31 -11.62 29.81 -8.49
CA GLY A 31 -10.61 30.68 -7.86
C GLY A 31 -9.92 30.12 -6.61
N VAL A 32 -10.36 29.01 -6.02
CA VAL A 32 -9.74 28.46 -4.80
C VAL A 32 -8.76 27.34 -5.14
N LEU A 33 -7.47 27.69 -5.29
CA LEU A 33 -6.40 26.69 -5.39
C LEU A 33 -6.35 25.87 -4.08
N PRO A 34 -6.30 24.52 -4.15
CA PRO A 34 -6.15 23.72 -2.96
C PRO A 34 -4.80 24.06 -2.30
N SER A 35 -4.83 24.40 -1.02
CA SER A 35 -3.60 24.63 -0.25
C SER A 35 -2.64 23.44 -0.43
N ARG A 36 -1.37 23.74 -0.74
CA ARG A 36 -0.27 22.76 -0.89
C ARG A 36 -0.23 21.74 0.27
N LYS A 37 -0.57 22.20 1.47
CA LYS A 37 -0.68 21.38 2.69
C LYS A 37 -1.78 20.31 2.59
N LYS A 38 -2.95 20.62 2.01
CA LYS A 38 -4.08 19.68 1.84
C LYS A 38 -3.72 18.55 0.87
N VAL A 39 -3.10 18.87 -0.28
CA VAL A 39 -2.74 17.89 -1.33
C VAL A 39 -1.72 16.87 -0.84
N HIS A 40 -0.63 17.34 -0.21
CA HIS A 40 0.42 16.45 0.29
C HIS A 40 0.02 15.67 1.55
N ARG A 41 -0.80 16.26 2.44
CA ARG A 41 -1.30 15.56 3.65
C ARG A 41 -2.19 14.37 3.30
N ASN A 42 -2.96 14.45 2.21
CA ASN A 42 -3.84 13.35 1.83
C ASN A 42 -3.05 12.17 1.23
N ARG A 43 -1.95 12.41 0.52
CA ARG A 43 -1.06 11.34 0.04
C ARG A 43 -0.38 10.59 1.19
N SER A 44 0.11 11.29 2.21
CA SER A 44 0.73 10.63 3.37
C SER A 44 -0.29 9.86 4.21
N LYS A 45 -1.50 10.41 4.41
CA LYS A 45 -2.59 9.70 5.11
C LYS A 45 -3.06 8.44 4.38
N LYS A 46 -3.13 8.45 3.05
CA LYS A 46 -3.47 7.26 2.24
C LYS A 46 -2.40 6.17 2.37
N LYS A 47 -1.11 6.54 2.36
CA LYS A 47 0.01 5.58 2.58
C LYS A 47 0.01 4.98 3.99
N LYS A 48 -0.35 5.76 5.02
CA LYS A 48 -0.40 5.28 6.41
C LYS A 48 -1.54 4.30 6.70
N LYS A 49 -2.64 4.31 5.93
CA LYS A 49 -3.78 3.38 6.12
C LYS A 49 -3.50 1.96 5.63
N GLY A 50 -2.49 1.74 4.78
CA GLY A 50 -2.22 0.45 4.15
C GLY A 50 -1.15 -0.41 4.83
N VAL A 51 -0.48 0.09 5.87
CA VAL A 51 0.67 -0.59 6.48
C VAL A 51 0.38 -0.85 7.95
N THR A 52 -0.16 -2.03 8.24
CA THR A 52 0.24 -2.93 9.33
C THR A 52 -0.70 -4.13 9.29
N VAL A 53 -0.53 -5.00 8.29
CA VAL A 53 -1.12 -6.33 8.38
C VAL A 53 -0.28 -7.08 9.41
N SER A 54 -0.70 -7.04 10.67
CA SER A 54 -0.17 -7.94 11.68
C SER A 54 -0.70 -9.34 11.36
N PHE A 55 0.18 -10.35 11.37
CA PHE A 55 -0.19 -11.74 11.13
C PHE A 55 -0.26 -12.49 12.47
N PRO A 56 -1.34 -12.32 13.27
CA PRO A 56 -1.44 -12.94 14.59
C PRO A 56 -1.41 -14.46 14.54
N LEU A 57 -1.94 -15.07 13.47
CA LEU A 57 -1.91 -16.52 13.27
C LEU A 57 -0.48 -17.07 13.12
N VAL A 58 0.38 -16.38 12.36
CA VAL A 58 1.79 -16.80 12.20
C VAL A 58 2.51 -16.76 13.55
N ARG A 59 2.22 -15.73 14.37
CA ARG A 59 2.78 -15.59 15.71
C ARG A 59 2.28 -16.69 16.67
N LEU A 60 1.01 -17.07 16.58
CA LEU A 60 0.44 -18.18 17.34
C LEU A 60 1.10 -19.51 16.95
N LEU A 61 1.25 -19.76 15.64
CA LEU A 61 1.83 -20.99 15.12
C LEU A 61 3.29 -21.17 15.56
N LEU A 62 4.07 -20.09 15.56
CA LEU A 62 5.44 -20.09 16.08
C LEU A 62 5.49 -20.46 17.57
N MET A 63 4.60 -19.89 18.40
CA MET A 63 4.55 -20.19 19.83
C MET A 63 4.15 -21.65 20.09
N ALA A 64 3.18 -22.17 19.35
CA ALA A 64 2.78 -23.57 19.44
C ALA A 64 3.93 -24.51 19.04
N PHE A 65 4.65 -24.18 17.96
CA PHE A 65 5.82 -24.94 17.53
C PHE A 65 6.91 -24.99 18.61
N LEU A 66 7.25 -23.84 19.21
CA LEU A 66 8.23 -23.79 20.30
C LEU A 66 7.78 -24.60 21.53
N LEU A 67 6.49 -24.55 21.87
CA LEU A 67 5.91 -25.36 22.95
C LEU A 67 6.06 -26.86 22.69
N ILE A 68 5.79 -27.31 21.45
CA ILE A 68 5.94 -28.71 21.07
C ILE A 68 7.40 -29.15 21.19
N VAL A 69 8.34 -28.36 20.69
CA VAL A 69 9.78 -28.66 20.81
C VAL A 69 10.19 -28.77 22.28
N LEU A 70 9.72 -27.85 23.12
CA LEU A 70 10.01 -27.87 24.56
C LEU A 70 9.44 -29.12 25.21
N LEU A 71 8.19 -29.48 24.93
CA LEU A 71 7.56 -30.70 25.44
C LEU A 71 8.31 -31.96 24.99
N LEU A 72 8.82 -32.00 23.75
CA LEU A 72 9.58 -33.14 23.24
C LEU A 72 10.93 -33.30 23.95
N VAL A 73 11.63 -32.19 24.20
CA VAL A 73 12.92 -32.19 24.90
C VAL A 73 12.76 -32.52 26.38
N PHE A 74 11.69 -32.04 27.01
CA PHE A 74 11.39 -32.30 28.42
C PHE A 74 10.63 -33.60 28.68
N SER A 75 10.11 -34.24 27.63
CA SER A 75 9.38 -35.52 27.69
C SER A 75 10.14 -36.61 28.45
N PRO A 76 11.44 -36.89 28.20
CA PRO A 76 12.15 -37.97 28.92
C PRO A 76 12.30 -37.67 30.42
N TYR A 77 12.50 -36.40 30.78
CA TYR A 77 12.65 -35.99 32.18
C TYR A 77 11.33 -36.08 32.97
N TRP A 78 10.19 -35.95 32.31
CA TRP A 78 8.87 -36.02 32.95
C TRP A 78 8.29 -37.43 32.95
N LEU A 79 8.50 -38.18 31.86
CA LEU A 79 7.91 -39.50 31.66
C LEU A 79 8.75 -40.63 32.27
N ASN A 80 9.90 -40.33 32.89
CA ASN A 80 10.86 -41.32 33.40
C ASN A 80 11.10 -42.45 32.38
N LEU A 81 11.32 -42.08 31.11
CA LEU A 81 11.61 -42.98 30.00
C LEU A 81 13.12 -43.06 29.76
#